data_AF-A0A537G5S0-F1
#
_entry.id   AF-A0A537G5S0-F1
#
_cell.length_a   1.000
_cell.length_b   1.000
_cell.length_c   1.000
_cell.angle_alpha   90.00
_cell.angle_beta   90.00
_cell.angle_gamma   90.00
#
_symmetry.space_group_name_H-M   'P 1'
#
loop_
_entity.id
_entity.type
_entity.pdbx_description
1 polymer ?
#
loop_
_entity_poly.entity_id
_entity_poly.type
_entity_poly.pdbx_seq_one_letter_code
_entity_poly.pdbx_strand_id
1 'polypeptide(L)'
;MLATGQASSRTRWIAAGSSAPRSSALRTSVARRACTARARRSSSGASHSFALQEVFRYLHPNSVRETLVQAVLDSPIFETRWRWTTTLALAVPRNRGGARVPNQLQRMYAEDLLQSVFPDAAACLDNLQGAREVPQHPLVQQALRDSLEEALDLPGLLRQLQKLFSGELKLLAKDTPEPSVLCHEILNSQVYTFLDDAPLEERRARAVYARRATEVRSADDLGALDPAAIQRVREEAWPVASTADELYDALMVAGYLLDEEITPRWREL
;
A
#
# COMPACT_ATOMS: atom_id res chain seq x y z
N MET A 1 42.93 25.40 4.14
CA MET A 1 42.40 25.67 5.48
C MET A 1 41.12 26.49 5.28
N LEU A 2 39.97 25.93 5.70
CA LEU A 2 38.75 26.59 6.23
C LEU A 2 38.29 27.92 5.57
N ALA A 3 37.03 28.20 5.26
CA ALA A 3 35.76 27.54 5.48
C ALA A 3 34.70 28.48 4.85
N THR A 4 33.82 27.91 4.03
CA THR A 4 32.36 28.11 3.99
C THR A 4 31.73 29.40 4.50
N GLY A 5 30.79 29.96 3.71
CA GLY A 5 29.65 30.67 4.26
C GLY A 5 28.74 31.34 3.23
N GLN A 6 27.52 30.81 3.11
CA GLN A 6 26.30 31.47 2.58
C GLN A 6 26.18 31.66 1.06
N ALA A 7 25.62 30.64 0.42
CA ALA A 7 24.67 30.85 -0.68
C ALA A 7 23.42 30.00 -0.44
N SER A 8 22.31 30.69 -0.22
CA SER A 8 20.95 30.20 -0.03
C SER A 8 20.54 29.19 -1.11
N SER A 9 20.50 27.91 -0.77
CA SER A 9 19.92 26.86 -1.62
C SER A 9 18.42 26.78 -1.40
N ARG A 10 17.64 27.45 -2.26
CA ARG A 10 16.21 27.15 -2.42
C ARG A 10 16.09 25.73 -2.97
N THR A 11 15.62 24.81 -2.14
CA THR A 11 15.35 23.44 -2.55
C THR A 11 14.00 23.43 -3.27
N ARG A 12 14.01 23.33 -4.61
CA ARG A 12 12.81 22.96 -5.37
C ARG A 12 12.78 21.45 -5.51
N TRP A 13 11.75 20.84 -4.95
CA TRP A 13 11.12 19.67 -5.53
C TRP A 13 10.52 20.18 -6.85
N ILE A 14 10.92 19.75 -8.04
CA ILE A 14 11.10 18.40 -8.57
C ILE A 14 12.26 18.43 -9.58
N ALA A 15 13.12 17.40 -9.55
CA ALA A 15 14.23 17.15 -10.47
C ALA A 15 15.39 18.19 -10.57
N ALA A 16 16.59 17.62 -10.73
CA ALA A 16 17.79 18.07 -11.45
C ALA A 16 18.41 19.48 -11.24
N GLY A 17 19.74 19.46 -11.04
CA GLY A 17 20.69 20.54 -11.35
C GLY A 17 21.98 19.93 -11.91
N SER A 18 22.45 20.44 -13.04
CA SER A 18 23.44 19.85 -13.94
C SER A 18 24.89 20.24 -13.65
N SER A 19 25.81 19.31 -13.89
CA SER A 19 27.12 19.55 -14.52
C SER A 19 27.65 18.21 -15.03
N ALA A 20 27.75 18.04 -16.36
CA ALA A 20 28.35 16.87 -16.99
C ALA A 20 29.90 16.91 -16.84
N PRO A 21 30.59 15.77 -16.89
CA PRO A 21 30.90 15.18 -18.19
C PRO A 21 30.63 13.67 -18.32
N ARG A 22 30.28 13.33 -19.56
CA ARG A 22 30.28 12.05 -20.29
C ARG A 22 30.84 10.81 -19.58
N SER A 23 29.99 9.80 -19.42
CA SER A 23 30.36 8.38 -19.53
C SER A 23 29.08 7.54 -19.76
N SER A 24 29.19 6.55 -20.66
CA SER A 24 28.14 5.70 -21.21
C SER A 24 27.55 4.71 -20.20
N ALA A 25 26.29 4.92 -19.79
CA ALA A 25 25.42 3.87 -19.24
C ALA A 25 23.97 4.33 -19.32
N LEU A 26 23.29 4.02 -20.42
CA LEU A 26 21.90 4.38 -20.66
C LEU A 26 21.02 3.13 -20.62
N ARG A 27 19.92 3.24 -19.87
CA ARG A 27 18.64 2.52 -19.99
C ARG A 27 18.45 1.28 -19.11
N THR A 28 18.08 1.54 -17.85
CA THR A 28 16.90 0.89 -17.28
C THR A 28 16.23 1.88 -16.32
N SER A 29 15.25 2.65 -16.81
CA SER A 29 14.37 3.44 -15.95
C SER A 29 13.40 2.47 -15.27
N VAL A 30 13.85 1.75 -14.24
CA VAL A 30 13.01 0.83 -13.48
C VAL A 30 11.96 1.65 -12.74
N ALA A 31 10.73 1.65 -13.26
CA ALA A 31 9.60 2.26 -12.61
C ALA A 31 9.16 1.37 -11.43
N ARG A 32 9.69 1.63 -10.23
CA ARG A 32 9.44 0.80 -9.04
C ARG A 32 8.07 1.07 -8.44
N ARG A 33 7.38 0.02 -7.98
CA ARG A 33 6.03 0.13 -7.40
C ARG A 33 5.90 -0.56 -6.05
N ALA A 34 5.17 0.08 -5.14
CA ALA A 34 4.79 -0.49 -3.84
C ALA A 34 3.29 -0.30 -3.63
N CYS A 35 2.62 -1.27 -3.00
CA CYS A 35 1.19 -1.21 -2.80
C CYS A 35 0.82 -1.64 -1.38
N THR A 36 -0.04 -0.86 -0.74
CA THR A 36 -0.67 -1.13 0.55
C THR A 36 -2.18 -1.12 0.37
N ALA A 37 -2.93 -1.52 1.40
CA ALA A 37 -4.40 -1.42 1.40
C ALA A 37 -4.90 0.02 1.19
N ARG A 38 -4.09 1.05 1.50
CA ARG A 38 -4.48 2.46 1.48
C ARG A 38 -3.88 3.26 0.33
N ALA A 39 -2.72 2.86 -0.18
CA ALA A 39 -1.99 3.64 -1.16
C ALA A 39 -1.12 2.78 -2.08
N ARG A 40 -0.88 3.30 -3.29
CA ARG A 40 0.11 2.79 -4.23
C ARG A 40 1.18 3.86 -4.47
N ARG A 41 2.45 3.46 -4.39
CA ARG A 41 3.61 4.29 -4.75
C ARG A 41 4.10 3.88 -6.13
N SER A 42 4.42 4.86 -6.95
CA SER A 42 5.21 4.71 -8.18
C SER A 42 6.38 5.68 -8.16
N SER A 43 7.58 5.24 -8.54
CA SER A 43 8.71 6.13 -8.82
C SER A 43 9.03 6.11 -10.31
N SER A 44 9.12 7.28 -10.95
CA SER A 44 9.58 7.44 -12.33
C SER A 44 10.90 8.20 -12.38
N GLY A 45 11.67 8.00 -13.46
CA GLY A 45 12.86 8.80 -13.73
C GLY A 45 12.51 10.25 -14.10
N ALA A 46 13.44 11.19 -13.86
CA ALA A 46 13.25 12.62 -14.05
C ALA A 46 12.82 13.05 -15.48
N SER A 47 12.97 12.18 -16.47
CA SER A 47 12.64 12.44 -17.88
C SER A 47 11.20 12.08 -18.28
N HIS A 48 10.42 11.46 -17.38
CA HIS A 48 9.03 11.08 -17.64
C HIS A 48 8.08 11.88 -16.73
N SER A 49 7.87 13.16 -17.05
CA SER A 49 6.83 13.99 -16.43
C SER A 49 5.54 13.84 -17.25
N PHE A 50 4.50 13.25 -16.65
CA PHE A 50 3.14 13.24 -17.17
C PHE A 50 2.25 14.08 -16.25
N ALA A 51 1.13 14.59 -16.75
CA ALA A 51 0.18 15.31 -15.92
C ALA A 51 -0.44 14.35 -14.91
N LEU A 52 -0.38 14.69 -13.61
CA LEU A 52 -0.86 13.81 -12.53
C LEU A 52 -2.34 13.43 -12.69
N GLN A 53 -3.14 14.31 -13.29
CA GLN A 53 -4.55 14.08 -13.56
C GLN A 53 -4.78 12.98 -14.61
N GLU A 54 -3.84 12.77 -15.53
CA GLU A 54 -3.98 11.80 -16.62
C GLU A 54 -3.80 10.36 -16.14
N VAL A 55 -3.06 10.14 -15.05
CA VAL A 55 -2.82 8.81 -14.47
C VAL A 55 -4.12 8.07 -14.16
N PHE A 56 -5.14 8.81 -13.70
CA PHE A 56 -6.45 8.24 -13.37
C PHE A 56 -7.17 7.65 -14.58
N ARG A 57 -6.81 8.06 -15.80
CA ARG A 57 -7.44 7.65 -17.06
C ARG A 57 -6.65 6.61 -17.85
N TYR A 58 -5.46 6.22 -17.38
CA TYR A 58 -4.62 5.22 -18.06
C TYR A 58 -5.23 3.82 -18.06
N LEU A 59 -6.15 3.54 -17.13
CA LEU A 59 -6.83 2.26 -17.05
C LEU A 59 -8.32 2.45 -17.30
N HIS A 60 -8.83 1.84 -18.38
CA HIS A 60 -10.24 1.94 -18.76
C HIS A 60 -11.03 0.71 -18.28
N PRO A 61 -12.29 0.87 -17.82
CA PRO A 61 -13.13 -0.25 -17.39
C PRO A 61 -13.29 -1.36 -18.45
N ASN A 62 -13.28 -1.00 -19.74
CA ASN A 62 -13.48 -1.97 -20.82
C ASN A 62 -12.23 -2.83 -21.10
N SER A 63 -11.01 -2.31 -20.86
CA SER A 63 -9.75 -3.01 -21.17
C SER A 63 -9.01 -3.53 -19.94
N VAL A 64 -9.50 -3.22 -18.73
CA VAL A 64 -8.83 -3.59 -17.48
C VAL A 64 -8.68 -5.11 -17.31
N ARG A 65 -9.66 -5.89 -17.75
CA ARG A 65 -9.61 -7.36 -17.63
C ARG A 65 -8.44 -7.94 -18.42
N GLU A 66 -8.34 -7.61 -19.71
CA GLU A 66 -7.28 -8.13 -20.59
C GLU A 66 -5.90 -7.66 -20.12
N THR A 67 -5.80 -6.39 -19.70
CA THR A 67 -4.57 -5.82 -19.16
C THR A 67 -4.14 -6.54 -17.88
N LEU A 68 -5.08 -6.84 -16.98
CA LEU A 68 -4.79 -7.53 -15.73
C LEU A 68 -4.47 -9.01 -15.93
N VAL A 69 -5.09 -9.69 -16.91
CA VAL A 69 -4.71 -11.07 -17.26
C VAL A 69 -3.22 -11.13 -17.59
N GLN A 70 -2.74 -10.23 -18.45
CA GLN A 70 -1.32 -10.20 -18.82
C GLN A 70 -0.43 -9.83 -17.63
N ALA A 71 -0.82 -8.80 -16.85
CA ALA A 71 -0.05 -8.36 -15.70
C ALA A 71 0.01 -9.39 -14.55
N VAL A 72 -1.03 -10.20 -14.39
CA VAL A 72 -1.08 -11.27 -13.36
C VAL A 72 -0.15 -12.41 -13.71
N LEU A 73 0.01 -12.74 -14.99
CA LEU A 73 0.92 -13.78 -15.43
C LEU A 73 2.38 -13.45 -15.10
N ASP A 74 2.74 -12.17 -15.03
CA ASP A 74 4.06 -11.70 -14.59
C ASP A 74 4.18 -11.55 -13.06
N SER A 75 3.12 -11.82 -12.31
CA SER A 75 3.08 -11.61 -10.87
C SER A 75 3.28 -12.92 -10.10
N PRO A 76 4.01 -12.91 -8.96
CA PRO A 76 4.13 -14.09 -8.08
C PRO A 76 2.79 -14.55 -7.49
N ILE A 77 1.73 -13.73 -7.60
CA ILE A 77 0.37 -14.11 -7.23
C ILE A 77 -0.10 -15.31 -8.07
N PHE A 78 0.16 -15.28 -9.39
CA PHE A 78 -0.28 -16.34 -10.29
C PHE A 78 0.41 -17.66 -9.97
N GLU A 79 1.72 -17.67 -9.77
CA GLU A 79 2.48 -18.88 -9.41
C GLU A 79 1.96 -19.49 -8.10
N THR A 80 1.67 -18.64 -7.11
CA THR A 80 1.14 -19.08 -5.81
C THR A 80 -0.25 -19.72 -5.97
N ARG A 81 -1.13 -19.09 -6.76
CA ARG A 81 -2.48 -19.62 -7.03
C ARG A 81 -2.44 -20.87 -7.89
N TRP A 82 -1.59 -20.93 -8.91
CA TRP A 82 -1.36 -22.12 -9.73
C TRP A 82 -0.97 -23.32 -8.87
N ARG A 83 -0.02 -23.14 -7.96
CA ARG A 83 0.39 -24.21 -7.02
C ARG A 83 -0.75 -24.66 -6.12
N TRP A 84 -1.58 -23.74 -5.65
CA TRP A 84 -2.77 -24.07 -4.88
C TRP A 84 -3.75 -24.89 -5.73
N THR A 85 -4.13 -24.40 -6.91
CA THR A 85 -5.11 -25.04 -7.80
C THR A 85 -4.66 -26.44 -8.23
N THR A 86 -3.41 -26.59 -8.63
CA THR A 86 -2.84 -27.90 -9.01
C THR A 86 -2.76 -28.87 -7.84
N THR A 87 -2.46 -28.36 -6.64
CA THR A 87 -2.49 -29.16 -5.41
C THR A 87 -3.92 -29.59 -5.10
N LEU A 88 -4.91 -28.70 -5.14
CA LEU A 88 -6.33 -29.01 -4.89
C LEU A 88 -6.93 -29.98 -5.88
N ALA A 89 -6.60 -29.83 -7.16
CA ALA A 89 -7.01 -30.72 -8.23
C ALA A 89 -6.31 -32.10 -8.19
N LEU A 90 -5.41 -32.32 -7.22
CA LEU A 90 -4.58 -33.53 -7.09
C LEU A 90 -3.72 -33.81 -8.33
N ALA A 91 -3.45 -32.78 -9.14
CA ALA A 91 -2.58 -32.87 -10.30
C ALA A 91 -1.10 -33.00 -9.89
N VAL A 92 -0.73 -32.43 -8.74
CA VAL A 92 0.60 -32.57 -8.13
C VAL A 92 0.53 -33.59 -6.98
N PRO A 93 1.42 -34.60 -6.95
CA PRO A 93 1.41 -35.62 -5.92
C PRO A 93 1.75 -35.03 -4.55
N ARG A 94 0.84 -35.22 -3.57
CA ARG A 94 1.05 -34.78 -2.18
C ARG A 94 1.79 -35.81 -1.32
N ASN A 95 1.60 -37.09 -1.65
CA ASN A 95 2.24 -38.22 -0.98
C ASN A 95 2.90 -39.12 -2.02
N ARG A 96 4.08 -39.66 -1.71
CA ARG A 96 4.81 -40.62 -2.55
C ARG A 96 5.37 -41.71 -1.66
N GLY A 97 5.02 -42.97 -1.95
CA GLY A 97 5.47 -44.12 -1.16
C GLY A 97 5.01 -44.08 0.31
N GLY A 98 3.81 -43.57 0.58
CA GLY A 98 3.27 -43.45 1.94
C GLY A 98 3.79 -42.26 2.77
N ALA A 99 4.79 -41.54 2.27
CA ALA A 99 5.33 -40.34 2.91
C ALA A 99 4.83 -39.06 2.24
N ARG A 100 4.73 -37.96 3.00
CA ARG A 100 4.37 -36.64 2.48
C ARG A 100 5.52 -36.06 1.66
N VAL A 101 5.20 -35.53 0.48
CA VAL A 101 6.18 -34.87 -0.40
C VAL A 101 6.57 -33.52 0.20
N PRO A 102 7.88 -33.23 0.36
CA PRO A 102 8.37 -31.92 0.82
C PRO A 102 7.85 -30.75 -0.03
N ASN A 103 7.64 -29.60 0.60
CA ASN A 103 7.09 -28.41 -0.07
C ASN A 103 7.94 -27.90 -1.24
N GLN A 104 9.28 -28.08 -1.18
CA GLN A 104 10.18 -27.72 -2.27
C GLN A 104 9.95 -28.59 -3.52
N LEU A 105 9.69 -29.88 -3.36
CA LEU A 105 9.38 -30.76 -4.49
C LEU A 105 7.98 -30.48 -5.05
N GLN A 106 7.02 -30.10 -4.19
CA GLN A 106 5.71 -29.65 -4.67
C GLN A 106 5.77 -28.34 -5.47
N ARG A 107 6.74 -27.45 -5.18
CA ARG A 107 7.04 -26.27 -6.01
C ARG A 107 7.48 -26.69 -7.40
N MET A 108 8.55 -27.47 -7.44
CA MET A 108 9.14 -27.97 -8.68
C MET A 108 8.11 -28.70 -9.54
N TYR A 109 7.33 -29.64 -8.98
CA TYR A 109 6.32 -30.37 -9.76
C TYR A 109 5.19 -29.49 -10.29
N ALA A 110 4.80 -28.45 -9.55
CA ALA A 110 3.78 -27.53 -10.03
C ALA A 110 4.34 -26.61 -11.13
N GLU A 111 5.59 -26.18 -11.02
CA GLU A 111 6.30 -25.42 -12.05
C GLU A 111 6.51 -26.26 -13.31
N ASP A 112 6.93 -27.51 -13.19
CA ASP A 112 7.05 -28.48 -14.31
C ASP A 112 5.70 -28.65 -15.02
N LEU A 113 4.61 -28.79 -14.25
CA LEU A 113 3.27 -28.89 -14.80
C LEU A 113 2.87 -27.59 -15.53
N LEU A 114 3.21 -26.43 -14.98
CA LEU A 114 2.96 -25.14 -15.63
C LEU A 114 3.68 -25.06 -16.97
N GLN A 115 4.96 -25.42 -17.01
CA GLN A 115 5.76 -25.40 -18.23
C GLN A 115 5.20 -26.35 -19.30
N SER A 116 4.63 -27.48 -18.90
CA SER A 116 4.00 -28.43 -19.83
C SER A 116 2.65 -27.96 -20.39
N VAL A 117 1.84 -27.26 -19.59
CA VAL A 117 0.47 -26.88 -19.94
C VAL A 117 0.40 -25.47 -20.53
N PHE A 118 1.24 -24.56 -20.04
CA PHE A 118 1.26 -23.15 -20.40
C PHE A 118 2.71 -22.63 -20.50
N PRO A 119 3.45 -23.01 -21.56
CA PRO A 119 4.85 -22.64 -21.72
C PRO A 119 5.06 -21.11 -21.76
N ASP A 120 4.13 -20.37 -22.37
CA ASP A 120 4.24 -18.91 -22.50
C ASP A 120 4.17 -18.17 -21.17
N ALA A 121 3.50 -18.73 -20.15
CA ALA A 121 3.50 -18.16 -18.81
C ALA A 121 4.82 -18.39 -18.06
N ALA A 122 5.52 -19.49 -18.36
CA ALA A 122 6.84 -19.78 -17.80
C ALA A 122 7.98 -19.08 -18.56
N ALA A 123 7.70 -18.51 -19.74
CA ALA A 123 8.69 -17.81 -20.55
C ALA A 123 9.00 -16.41 -20.00
N CYS A 124 10.30 -16.11 -19.88
CA CYS A 124 10.78 -14.75 -19.61
C CYS A 124 10.29 -13.77 -20.69
N LEU A 125 10.01 -12.53 -20.27
CA LEU A 125 9.57 -11.43 -21.14
C LEU A 125 10.43 -11.24 -22.40
N ASP A 126 11.73 -11.54 -22.33
CA ASP A 126 12.66 -11.40 -23.45
C ASP A 126 12.44 -12.40 -24.60
N ASN A 127 11.72 -13.50 -24.35
CA ASN A 127 11.48 -14.56 -25.34
C ASN A 127 10.07 -14.51 -25.97
N LEU A 128 9.21 -13.58 -25.55
CA LEU A 128 7.83 -13.50 -26.02
C LEU A 128 7.68 -12.42 -27.10
N GLN A 129 7.18 -12.82 -28.28
CA GLN A 129 6.83 -11.90 -29.37
C GLN A 129 5.35 -11.51 -29.29
N GLY A 130 4.95 -10.78 -28.23
CA GLY A 130 3.58 -10.26 -28.09
C GLY A 130 2.89 -10.60 -26.77
N ALA A 131 1.57 -10.45 -26.74
CA ALA A 131 0.74 -10.82 -25.58
C ALA A 131 0.70 -12.35 -25.44
N ARG A 132 0.71 -12.86 -24.20
CA ARG A 132 0.64 -14.30 -23.93
C ARG A 132 -0.74 -14.82 -24.31
N GLU A 133 -0.77 -15.87 -25.14
CA GLU A 133 -2.01 -16.56 -25.48
C GLU A 133 -2.35 -17.55 -24.36
N VAL A 134 -3.46 -17.33 -23.68
CA VAL A 134 -3.87 -18.21 -22.57
C VAL A 134 -4.48 -19.49 -23.13
N PRO A 135 -3.91 -20.68 -22.83
CA PRO A 135 -4.44 -21.94 -23.32
C PRO A 135 -5.80 -22.26 -22.69
N GLN A 136 -6.65 -22.94 -23.44
CA GLN A 136 -7.92 -23.46 -22.93
C GLN A 136 -7.68 -24.71 -22.07
N HIS A 137 -7.20 -24.51 -20.84
CA HIS A 137 -6.97 -25.58 -19.88
C HIS A 137 -7.71 -25.29 -18.55
N PRO A 138 -8.45 -26.26 -17.99
CA PRO A 138 -9.28 -26.02 -16.80
C PRO A 138 -8.47 -25.56 -15.58
N LEU A 139 -7.27 -26.11 -15.36
CA LEU A 139 -6.41 -25.68 -14.25
C LEU A 139 -5.92 -24.23 -14.43
N VAL A 140 -5.64 -23.82 -15.68
CA VAL A 140 -5.13 -22.47 -15.99
C VAL A 140 -6.26 -21.47 -15.81
N GLN A 141 -7.44 -21.77 -16.35
CA GLN A 141 -8.63 -20.94 -16.19
C GLN A 141 -9.02 -20.78 -14.72
N GLN A 142 -8.98 -21.86 -13.94
CA GLN A 142 -9.28 -21.80 -12.50
C GLN A 142 -8.23 -20.97 -11.75
N ALA A 143 -6.93 -21.19 -11.99
CA ALA A 143 -5.87 -20.42 -11.33
C ALA A 143 -5.94 -18.92 -11.69
N LEU A 144 -6.23 -18.59 -12.95
CA LEU A 144 -6.45 -17.21 -13.40
C LEU A 144 -7.67 -16.58 -12.76
N ARG A 145 -8.79 -17.33 -12.70
CA ARG A 145 -10.00 -16.86 -12.05
C ARG A 145 -9.76 -16.56 -10.57
N ASP A 146 -9.13 -17.46 -9.84
CA ASP A 146 -8.84 -17.28 -8.41
C ASP A 146 -7.88 -16.10 -8.20
N SER A 147 -6.90 -15.92 -9.10
CA SER A 147 -5.99 -14.77 -9.05
C SER A 147 -6.71 -13.44 -9.29
N LEU A 148 -7.63 -13.38 -10.26
CA LEU A 148 -8.33 -12.15 -10.64
C LEU A 148 -9.49 -11.81 -9.70
N GLU A 149 -10.30 -12.79 -9.32
CA GLU A 149 -11.52 -12.58 -8.55
C GLU A 149 -11.25 -12.59 -7.04
N GLU A 150 -10.42 -13.52 -6.55
CA GLU A 150 -10.19 -13.67 -5.10
C GLU A 150 -9.00 -12.84 -4.63
N ALA A 151 -7.84 -12.93 -5.31
CA ALA A 151 -6.64 -12.23 -4.84
C ALA A 151 -6.64 -10.74 -5.18
N LEU A 152 -7.23 -10.34 -6.31
CA LEU A 152 -7.21 -8.95 -6.79
C LEU A 152 -8.56 -8.23 -6.73
N ASP A 153 -9.67 -8.93 -6.46
CA ASP A 153 -11.03 -8.38 -6.52
C ASP A 153 -11.29 -7.56 -7.80
N LEU A 154 -11.09 -8.20 -8.96
CA LEU A 154 -11.41 -7.60 -10.27
C LEU A 154 -12.84 -7.02 -10.34
N PRO A 155 -13.89 -7.69 -9.82
CA PRO A 155 -15.24 -7.11 -9.81
C PRO A 155 -15.32 -5.81 -8.99
N GLY A 156 -14.66 -5.75 -7.84
CA GLY A 156 -14.55 -4.54 -7.03
C GLY A 156 -13.82 -3.42 -7.75
N LEU A 157 -12.68 -3.72 -8.37
CA LEU A 157 -11.94 -2.75 -9.16
C LEU A 157 -12.77 -2.19 -10.32
N LEU A 158 -13.50 -3.04 -11.04
CA LEU A 158 -14.39 -2.62 -12.13
C LEU A 158 -15.44 -1.63 -11.65
N ARG A 159 -16.09 -1.89 -10.50
CA ARG A 159 -17.06 -0.95 -9.91
C ARG A 159 -16.42 0.39 -9.58
N GLN A 160 -15.20 0.41 -9.03
CA GLN A 160 -14.53 1.66 -8.69
C GLN A 160 -14.11 2.44 -9.94
N LEU A 161 -13.63 1.76 -10.99
CA LEU A 161 -13.31 2.40 -12.26
C LEU A 161 -14.58 2.97 -12.92
N GLN A 162 -15.70 2.26 -12.88
CA GLN A 162 -16.98 2.79 -13.38
C GLN A 162 -17.38 4.07 -12.65
N LYS A 163 -17.28 4.11 -11.31
CA LYS A 163 -17.53 5.33 -10.52
C LYS A 163 -16.56 6.48 -10.81
N LEU A 164 -15.32 6.14 -11.13
CA LEU A 164 -14.30 7.11 -11.52
C LEU A 164 -14.67 7.76 -12.86
N PHE A 165 -15.10 6.97 -13.84
CA PHE A 165 -15.47 7.45 -15.17
C PHE A 165 -16.88 8.08 -15.22
N SER A 166 -17.80 7.71 -14.34
CA SER A 166 -19.10 8.36 -14.19
C SER A 166 -19.01 9.74 -13.49
N GLY A 167 -17.85 10.07 -12.91
CA GLY A 167 -17.63 11.32 -12.19
C GLY A 167 -18.18 11.34 -10.76
N GLU A 168 -18.60 10.19 -10.22
CA GLU A 168 -19.05 10.06 -8.83
C GLU A 168 -17.90 10.24 -7.83
N LEU A 169 -16.67 9.92 -8.24
CA LEU A 169 -15.48 10.07 -7.41
C LEU A 169 -14.78 11.41 -7.65
N LYS A 170 -14.62 12.19 -6.59
CA LYS A 170 -13.81 13.42 -6.63
C LYS A 170 -12.33 13.08 -6.62
N LEU A 171 -11.65 13.36 -7.73
CA LEU A 171 -10.22 13.15 -7.88
C LEU A 171 -9.45 14.44 -7.58
N LEU A 172 -8.40 14.34 -6.77
CA LEU A 172 -7.53 15.48 -6.43
C LEU A 172 -6.08 15.11 -6.75
N ALA A 173 -5.51 15.78 -7.76
CA ALA A 173 -4.08 15.73 -8.03
C ALA A 173 -3.41 16.90 -7.30
N LYS A 174 -2.55 16.60 -6.33
CA LYS A 174 -1.74 17.58 -5.63
C LYS A 174 -0.28 17.23 -5.79
N ASP A 175 0.49 18.20 -6.24
CA ASP A 175 1.94 18.14 -6.28
C ASP A 175 2.48 18.88 -5.05
N THR A 176 3.13 18.17 -4.15
CA THR A 176 3.61 18.73 -2.88
C THR A 176 5.12 18.59 -2.78
N PRO A 177 5.82 19.64 -2.30
CA PRO A 177 7.28 19.57 -2.11
C PRO A 177 7.65 18.51 -1.08
N GLU A 178 6.86 18.37 -0.04
CA GLU A 178 7.08 17.37 1.01
C GLU A 178 6.01 16.28 0.95
N PRO A 179 6.35 15.03 1.29
CA PRO A 179 5.36 13.96 1.35
C PRO A 179 4.33 14.27 2.44
N SER A 180 3.05 14.04 2.13
CA SER A 180 1.98 14.11 3.13
C SER A 180 2.21 13.09 4.25
N VAL A 181 1.68 13.38 5.45
CA VAL A 181 1.67 12.45 6.59
C VAL A 181 1.04 11.10 6.21
N LEU A 182 0.03 11.09 5.33
CA LEU A 182 -0.58 9.85 4.81
C LEU A 182 0.40 9.02 3.97
N CYS A 183 1.36 9.68 3.30
CA CYS A 183 2.38 9.01 2.51
C CYS A 183 3.51 8.42 3.38
N HIS A 184 3.63 8.84 4.64
CA HIS A 184 4.67 8.32 5.54
C HIS A 184 4.50 6.83 5.83
N GLU A 185 3.26 6.33 5.91
CA GLU A 185 2.96 4.90 6.10
C GLU A 185 3.58 4.06 4.97
N ILE A 186 3.32 4.44 3.71
CA ILE A 186 3.85 3.73 2.55
C ILE A 186 5.34 4.02 2.31
N LEU A 187 5.90 5.12 2.83
CA LEU A 187 7.34 5.47 2.73
C LEU A 187 8.16 4.59 3.66
N ASN A 188 7.67 4.39 4.87
CA ASN A 188 8.32 3.61 5.91
C ASN A 188 7.82 2.16 5.96
N SER A 189 7.00 1.76 4.98
CA SER A 189 6.43 0.42 4.94
C SER A 189 7.51 -0.67 4.88
N GLN A 190 7.25 -1.76 5.62
CA GLN A 190 8.18 -2.86 5.81
C GLN A 190 8.41 -3.67 4.53
N VAL A 191 9.42 -4.54 4.58
CA VAL A 191 10.05 -5.30 3.47
C VAL A 191 9.09 -5.98 2.49
N TYR A 192 7.85 -6.29 2.88
CA TYR A 192 6.86 -7.03 2.08
C TYR A 192 5.88 -6.17 1.27
N THR A 193 6.08 -4.85 1.19
CA THR A 193 5.15 -3.92 0.51
C THR A 193 5.49 -3.71 -0.97
N PHE A 194 6.63 -4.24 -1.41
CA PHE A 194 7.17 -4.03 -2.76
C PHE A 194 6.72 -5.16 -3.68
N LEU A 195 6.33 -4.80 -4.91
CA LEU A 195 5.86 -5.74 -5.92
C LEU A 195 7.00 -6.25 -6.83
N ASP A 196 8.19 -5.67 -6.74
CA ASP A 196 9.35 -5.97 -7.59
C ASP A 196 10.45 -6.71 -6.79
N ASP A 197 11.08 -7.71 -7.41
CA ASP A 197 12.16 -8.55 -6.83
C ASP A 197 13.53 -7.83 -6.73
N ALA A 198 13.55 -6.51 -6.59
CA ALA A 198 14.80 -5.75 -6.54
C ALA A 198 15.56 -5.96 -5.22
N PRO A 199 16.90 -6.17 -5.25
CA PRO A 199 17.73 -6.36 -4.07
C PRO A 199 17.55 -5.26 -3.01
N LEU A 200 17.69 -5.66 -1.74
CA LEU A 200 17.54 -4.80 -0.55
C LEU A 200 18.40 -3.52 -0.56
N GLU A 201 19.52 -3.55 -1.27
CA GLU A 201 20.61 -2.58 -1.20
C GLU A 201 20.48 -1.43 -2.22
N GLU A 202 19.78 -1.64 -3.34
CA GLU A 202 19.48 -0.56 -4.31
C GLU A 202 18.34 0.37 -3.86
N ARG A 203 17.82 0.16 -2.66
CA ARG A 203 16.61 0.80 -2.12
C ARG A 203 16.90 2.21 -1.60
N ARG A 204 17.20 3.13 -2.52
CA ARG A 204 17.31 4.59 -2.26
C ARG A 204 16.07 5.20 -1.55
N ALA A 205 14.96 4.48 -1.47
CA ALA A 205 13.79 4.86 -0.69
C ALA A 205 14.05 4.92 0.83
N ARG A 206 15.00 4.12 1.37
CA ARG A 206 15.44 4.25 2.79
C ARG A 206 16.28 5.51 3.04
N ALA A 207 16.72 6.21 1.99
CA ALA A 207 17.50 7.43 2.09
C ALA A 207 16.67 8.71 2.05
N VAL A 208 15.32 8.62 2.08
CA VAL A 208 14.50 9.75 2.49
C VAL A 208 14.64 9.83 4.01
N TYR A 209 15.61 10.62 4.45
CA TYR A 209 15.76 11.00 5.84
C TYR A 209 14.41 11.47 6.39
N ALA A 210 13.75 10.62 7.17
CA ALA A 210 12.72 10.98 8.14
C ALA A 210 13.33 11.81 9.30
N ARG A 211 14.25 12.74 8.98
CA ARG A 211 14.89 13.65 9.92
C ARG A 211 14.45 15.11 9.74
N ARG A 212 13.68 15.46 8.71
CA ARG A 212 13.19 16.85 8.53
C ARG A 212 11.70 17.06 8.72
N ALA A 213 10.87 16.03 8.59
CA ALA A 213 9.49 16.09 9.08
C ALA A 213 9.42 16.01 10.62
N THR A 214 10.56 15.70 11.26
CA THR A 214 10.72 15.50 12.69
C THR A 214 11.91 16.29 13.22
N GLU A 215 12.19 17.49 12.69
CA GLU A 215 12.78 18.50 13.57
C GLU A 215 11.65 18.92 14.51
N VAL A 216 11.60 18.23 15.64
CA VAL A 216 10.69 18.46 16.76
C VAL A 216 10.94 19.87 17.28
N ARG A 217 10.35 20.88 16.63
CA ARG A 217 10.07 22.16 17.26
C ARG A 217 8.79 21.94 18.07
N SER A 218 8.99 21.30 19.23
CA SER A 218 7.98 20.88 20.20
C SER A 218 6.98 19.82 19.74
N ALA A 219 6.82 18.78 20.55
CA ALA A 219 5.70 17.84 20.45
C ALA A 219 4.35 18.50 20.79
N ASP A 220 4.34 19.77 21.23
CA ASP A 220 3.13 20.52 21.56
C ASP A 220 2.29 20.89 20.32
N ASP A 221 2.89 21.15 19.15
CA ASP A 221 2.15 21.77 18.04
C ASP A 221 1.22 20.80 17.27
N LEU A 222 1.48 19.49 17.32
CA LEU A 222 0.64 18.47 16.68
C LEU A 222 -0.41 17.87 17.63
N GLY A 223 -0.39 18.26 18.90
CA GLY A 223 -1.22 17.68 19.97
C GLY A 223 -1.87 18.70 20.91
N ALA A 224 -1.68 20.01 20.69
CA ALA A 224 -2.36 21.05 21.46
C ALA A 224 -3.86 21.05 21.16
N LEU A 225 -4.57 20.13 21.80
CA LEU A 225 -6.02 20.19 21.98
C LEU A 225 -6.34 21.56 22.56
N ASP A 226 -7.27 22.28 21.93
CA ASP A 226 -7.72 23.57 22.41
C ASP A 226 -8.17 23.44 23.88
N PRO A 227 -7.51 24.13 24.83
CA PRO A 227 -7.86 24.03 26.25
C PRO A 227 -9.32 24.40 26.50
N ALA A 228 -9.91 25.29 25.69
CA ALA A 228 -11.33 25.61 25.78
C ALA A 228 -12.23 24.45 25.30
N ALA A 229 -11.79 23.69 24.29
CA ALA A 229 -12.50 22.50 23.84
C ALA A 229 -12.43 21.37 24.89
N ILE A 230 -11.27 21.15 25.52
CA ILE A 230 -11.14 20.19 26.62
C ILE A 230 -12.08 20.58 27.77
N GLN A 231 -12.09 21.85 28.17
CA GLN A 231 -12.91 22.32 29.27
C GLN A 231 -14.41 22.12 29.01
N ARG A 232 -14.90 22.43 27.80
CA ARG A 232 -16.29 22.16 27.43
C ARG A 232 -16.67 20.69 27.52
N VAL A 233 -15.81 19.80 26.99
CA VAL A 233 -16.08 18.36 27.02
C VAL A 233 -16.05 17.83 28.46
N ARG A 234 -15.17 18.36 29.32
CA ARG A 234 -15.16 18.02 30.74
C ARG A 234 -16.46 18.44 31.43
N GLU A 235 -16.97 19.62 31.13
CA GLU A 235 -18.25 20.11 31.67
C GLU A 235 -19.45 19.31 31.15
N GLU A 236 -19.47 18.93 29.87
CA GLU A 236 -20.54 18.15 29.26
C GLU A 236 -20.55 16.69 29.74
N ALA A 237 -19.38 16.10 29.96
CA ALA A 237 -19.24 14.73 30.44
C ALA A 237 -19.39 14.61 31.97
N TRP A 238 -19.39 15.72 32.72
CA TRP A 238 -19.51 15.67 34.18
C TRP A 238 -20.96 15.30 34.57
N PRO A 239 -21.15 14.27 35.41
CA PRO A 239 -22.49 13.85 35.78
C PRO A 239 -23.18 14.94 36.60
N VAL A 240 -24.47 15.16 36.34
CA VAL A 240 -25.32 16.08 37.09
C VAL A 240 -26.34 15.24 37.87
N ALA A 241 -26.21 15.23 39.19
CA ALA A 241 -27.14 14.55 40.08
C ALA A 241 -27.88 15.55 40.98
N SER A 242 -29.18 15.36 41.12
CA SER A 242 -30.07 16.20 41.92
C SER A 242 -30.76 15.46 43.07
N THR A 243 -30.70 14.12 43.06
CA THR A 243 -31.26 13.21 44.06
C THR A 243 -30.22 12.18 44.52
N ALA A 244 -30.48 11.51 45.65
CA ALA A 244 -29.57 10.49 46.20
C ALA A 244 -29.35 9.29 45.24
N ASP A 245 -30.40 8.87 44.53
CA ASP A 245 -30.31 7.76 43.57
C ASP A 245 -29.49 8.17 42.32
N GLU A 246 -29.68 9.39 41.81
CA GLU A 246 -28.87 9.92 40.70
C GLU A 246 -27.39 10.10 41.11
N LEU A 247 -27.13 10.43 42.38
CA LEU A 247 -25.78 10.55 42.91
C LEU A 247 -25.11 9.17 43.01
N TYR A 248 -25.85 8.14 43.40
CA TYR A 248 -25.37 6.76 43.40
C TYR A 248 -24.97 6.32 41.99
N ASP A 249 -25.80 6.57 40.98
CA ASP A 249 -25.49 6.24 39.58
C ASP A 249 -24.27 7.02 39.07
N ALA A 250 -24.16 8.31 39.42
CA ALA A 250 -22.98 9.12 39.09
C ALA A 250 -21.69 8.57 39.71
N LEU A 251 -21.74 8.11 40.96
CA LEU A 251 -20.61 7.47 41.65
C LEU A 251 -20.25 6.12 41.04
N MET A 252 -21.23 5.34 40.59
CA MET A 252 -21.00 4.08 39.90
C MET A 252 -20.25 4.26 38.57
N VAL A 253 -20.46 5.39 37.88
CA VAL A 253 -19.73 5.74 36.64
C VAL A 253 -18.36 6.36 36.94
N ALA A 254 -18.26 7.25 37.92
CA ALA A 254 -17.01 7.95 38.26
C ALA A 254 -16.02 7.08 39.07
N GLY A 255 -16.51 6.07 39.79
CA GLY A 255 -15.73 5.18 40.65
C GLY A 255 -15.35 5.80 41.99
N TYR A 256 -14.67 6.95 41.98
CA TYR A 256 -14.37 7.74 43.17
C TYR A 256 -14.32 9.23 42.81
N LEU A 257 -14.57 10.10 43.81
CA LEU A 257 -14.48 11.55 43.68
C LEU A 257 -13.51 12.09 44.74
N LEU A 258 -12.73 13.10 44.37
CA LEU A 258 -11.91 13.87 45.32
C LEU A 258 -12.76 14.94 46.00
N ASP A 259 -12.37 15.37 47.20
CA ASP A 259 -13.13 16.39 47.97
C ASP A 259 -13.33 17.71 47.23
N GLU A 260 -12.42 18.04 46.31
CA GLU A 260 -12.47 19.24 45.45
C GLU A 260 -13.47 19.10 44.30
N GLU A 261 -13.82 17.88 43.92
CA GLU A 261 -14.73 17.55 42.82
C GLU A 261 -16.19 17.43 43.27
N ILE A 262 -16.42 17.38 44.59
CA ILE A 262 -17.75 17.29 45.18
C ILE A 262 -18.41 18.66 45.15
N THR A 263 -19.49 18.78 44.38
CA THR A 263 -20.35 19.97 44.40
C THR A 263 -21.00 20.12 45.79
N PRO A 264 -21.13 21.33 46.36
CA PRO A 264 -21.71 21.53 47.70
C PRO A 264 -23.07 20.85 47.88
N ARG A 265 -23.89 20.84 46.83
CA ARG A 265 -25.21 20.19 46.79
C ARG A 265 -25.16 18.67 46.95
N TRP A 266 -24.09 18.00 46.55
CA TRP A 266 -23.91 16.56 46.71
C TRP A 266 -23.51 16.17 48.13
N ARG A 267 -23.04 17.11 48.96
CA ARG A 267 -22.75 16.83 50.38
C ARG A 267 -24.00 16.78 51.25
N GLU A 268 -25.11 17.32 50.73
CA GLU A 268 -26.40 17.41 51.45
C GLU A 268 -27.38 16.28 51.06
N LEU A 269 -27.08 15.54 50.00
CA LEU A 269 -27.84 14.38 49.49
C LEU A 269 -27.31 13.08 50.10
#